data_AF-A0A2N5AHT5-F1
#
_entry.id   AF-A0A2N5AHT5-F1
#
_cell.length_a   1.000
_cell.length_b   1.000
_cell.length_c   1.000
_cell.angle_alpha   90.00
_cell.angle_beta   90.00
_cell.angle_gamma   90.00
#
_symmetry.space_group_name_H-M   'P 1'
#
loop_
_entity.id
_entity.type
_entity.pdbx_description
1 polymer ?
#
loop_
_entity_poly.entity_id
_entity_poly.type
_entity_poly.pdbx_seq_one_letter_code
_entity_poly.pdbx_strand_id
1 'polypeptide(L)'
;IGIRLPDQVPPMIKNSFDLLIPVLVVVLTLYPLSLFIQHHFDMLIPQAIMAIFKPLVSAADSLPAILLAVLIGHLLWFAGIHGAAIVSGMLQMFWLTNLGMNQQALAQGAPLPHIFMEAFWTFFIVVGGSGATMGLVFCYLRSRSAHLRSIGRLSVVPSLFNINEPVIFGTPIVMNPVFFIPFLLAPMVNAVLAWAAMKLDLIGRVISVVPWTAPAPIGGAWALGWDFRAAVLVIVLACVSAIIYFPFFKVYEKQLLAQEAEEAERAEQESQQTA
;
A
#
# COMPACT_ATOMS: atom_id res chain seq x y z
N ILE A 1 -8.27 -36.89 -18.84
CA ILE A 1 -9.46 -37.36 -18.09
C ILE A 1 -10.63 -36.98 -18.98
N GLY A 2 -11.31 -37.94 -19.59
CA GLY A 2 -12.31 -37.64 -20.62
C GLY A 2 -13.01 -38.90 -21.13
N ILE A 3 -14.24 -38.72 -21.61
CA ILE A 3 -15.04 -39.80 -22.19
C ILE A 3 -14.65 -39.92 -23.66
N ARG A 4 -14.27 -41.12 -24.11
CA ARG A 4 -13.92 -41.33 -25.54
C ARG A 4 -15.16 -41.18 -26.39
N LEU A 5 -15.15 -40.16 -27.26
CA LEU A 5 -16.21 -39.88 -28.23
C LEU A 5 -15.67 -40.07 -29.66
N PRO A 6 -16.51 -40.46 -30.63
CA PRO A 6 -16.13 -40.57 -32.04
C PRO A 6 -15.61 -39.24 -32.61
N ASP A 7 -14.70 -39.31 -33.58
CA ASP A 7 -14.08 -38.12 -34.22
C ASP A 7 -15.09 -37.24 -34.99
N GLN A 8 -16.29 -37.78 -35.26
CA GLN A 8 -17.39 -37.07 -35.91
C GLN A 8 -18.11 -36.10 -34.97
N VAL A 9 -17.86 -36.17 -33.66
CA VAL A 9 -18.50 -35.30 -32.67
C VAL A 9 -17.85 -33.91 -32.71
N PRO A 10 -18.65 -32.83 -32.90
CA PRO A 10 -18.14 -31.47 -32.87
C PRO A 10 -17.28 -31.17 -31.62
N PRO A 11 -16.17 -30.43 -31.76
CA PRO A 11 -15.22 -30.19 -30.67
C PRO A 11 -15.86 -29.59 -29.40
N MET A 12 -16.86 -28.72 -29.54
CA MET A 12 -17.56 -28.10 -28.41
C MET A 12 -18.35 -29.11 -27.57
N ILE A 13 -18.90 -30.14 -28.20
CA ILE A 13 -19.63 -31.21 -27.51
C ILE A 13 -18.62 -32.09 -26.76
N LYS A 14 -17.51 -32.45 -27.41
CA LYS A 14 -16.43 -33.23 -26.79
C LYS A 14 -15.87 -32.55 -25.52
N ASN A 15 -15.62 -31.24 -25.58
CA ASN A 15 -15.17 -30.47 -24.42
C ASN A 15 -16.14 -30.53 -23.24
N SER A 16 -17.46 -30.54 -23.50
CA SER A 16 -18.48 -30.63 -22.45
C SER A 16 -18.46 -32.01 -21.76
N PHE A 17 -18.25 -33.09 -22.52
CA PHE A 17 -18.14 -34.45 -21.98
C PHE A 17 -16.82 -34.68 -21.23
N ASP A 18 -15.73 -34.07 -21.66
CA ASP A 18 -14.46 -34.15 -20.95
C ASP A 18 -14.51 -33.47 -19.57
N LEU A 19 -15.40 -32.50 -19.37
CA LEU A 19 -15.66 -31.88 -18.07
C LEU A 19 -16.54 -32.72 -17.13
N LEU A 20 -17.28 -33.72 -17.63
CA LEU A 20 -18.19 -34.51 -16.80
C LEU A 20 -17.46 -35.32 -15.72
N ILE A 21 -16.32 -35.93 -16.05
CA ILE A 21 -15.56 -36.73 -15.09
C ILE A 21 -14.96 -35.82 -13.99
N PRO A 22 -14.27 -34.70 -14.30
CA PRO A 22 -13.84 -33.74 -13.29
C PRO A 22 -14.98 -33.23 -12.41
N VAL A 23 -16.13 -32.85 -12.98
CA VAL A 23 -17.30 -32.38 -12.21
C VAL A 23 -17.81 -33.47 -11.29
N LEU A 24 -17.94 -34.70 -11.78
CA LEU A 24 -18.40 -35.83 -10.99
C LEU A 24 -17.46 -36.10 -9.81
N VAL A 25 -16.14 -36.06 -10.03
CA VAL A 25 -15.16 -36.23 -8.95
C VAL A 25 -15.29 -35.11 -7.91
N VAL A 26 -15.44 -33.86 -8.34
CA VAL A 26 -15.63 -32.72 -7.43
C VAL A 26 -16.92 -32.88 -6.62
N VAL A 27 -18.03 -33.27 -7.25
CA VAL A 27 -19.30 -33.50 -6.55
C VAL A 27 -19.16 -34.66 -5.57
N LEU A 28 -18.65 -35.81 -5.99
CA LEU A 28 -18.51 -36.98 -5.12
C LEU A 28 -17.53 -36.79 -3.95
N THR A 29 -16.65 -35.78 -4.02
CA THR A 29 -15.68 -35.49 -2.94
C THR A 29 -16.08 -34.28 -2.10
N LEU A 30 -16.28 -33.11 -2.70
CA LEU A 30 -16.57 -31.87 -1.97
C LEU A 30 -18.01 -31.79 -1.47
N TYR A 31 -18.98 -32.41 -2.14
CA TYR A 31 -20.38 -32.34 -1.69
C TYR A 31 -20.60 -33.15 -0.40
N PRO A 32 -20.14 -34.42 -0.26
CA PRO A 32 -20.20 -35.14 1.02
C PRO A 32 -19.41 -34.43 2.12
N LEU A 33 -18.22 -33.89 1.82
CA LEU A 33 -17.45 -33.09 2.77
C LEU A 33 -18.24 -31.85 3.23
N SER A 34 -18.94 -31.19 2.31
CA SER A 34 -19.78 -30.04 2.63
C SER A 34 -20.93 -30.41 3.56
N LEU A 35 -21.62 -31.51 3.30
CA LEU A 35 -22.68 -32.02 4.17
C LEU A 35 -22.14 -32.41 5.55
N PHE A 36 -20.96 -33.04 5.62
CA PHE A 36 -20.32 -33.39 6.87
C PHE A 36 -20.01 -32.15 7.73
N ILE A 37 -19.42 -31.12 7.13
CA ILE A 37 -19.09 -29.87 7.83
C ILE A 37 -20.38 -29.14 8.25
N GLN A 38 -21.37 -29.04 7.37
CA GLN A 38 -22.66 -28.43 7.71
C GLN A 38 -23.34 -29.16 8.87
N HIS A 39 -23.30 -30.48 8.89
CA HIS A 39 -23.93 -31.27 9.95
C HIS A 39 -23.27 -31.10 11.33
N HIS A 40 -21.93 -30.95 11.38
CA HIS A 40 -21.19 -30.87 12.65
C HIS A 40 -20.97 -29.43 13.14
N PHE A 41 -20.91 -28.47 12.22
CA PHE A 41 -20.47 -27.11 12.53
C PHE A 41 -21.47 -26.03 12.09
N ASP A 42 -22.59 -26.39 11.46
CA ASP A 42 -23.55 -25.45 10.86
C ASP A 42 -22.89 -24.43 9.91
N MET A 43 -21.82 -24.85 9.24
CA MET A 43 -21.00 -24.00 8.37
C MET A 43 -20.86 -24.60 6.97
N LEU A 44 -20.83 -23.73 5.97
CA LEU A 44 -20.33 -24.11 4.64
C LEU A 44 -18.80 -24.27 4.67
N ILE A 45 -18.24 -25.05 3.73
CA ILE A 45 -16.78 -25.24 3.61
C ILE A 45 -16.01 -23.90 3.64
N PRO A 46 -16.40 -22.85 2.89
CA PRO A 46 -15.70 -21.56 2.95
C PRO A 46 -15.74 -20.91 4.35
N GLN A 47 -16.86 -21.03 5.07
CA GLN A 47 -17.01 -20.48 6.42
C GLN A 47 -16.14 -21.25 7.42
N ALA A 48 -16.07 -22.58 7.31
CA ALA A 48 -15.20 -23.41 8.15
C ALA A 48 -13.71 -23.07 7.93
N ILE A 49 -13.29 -22.86 6.67
CA ILE A 49 -11.95 -22.38 6.35
C ILE A 49 -11.71 -21.00 7.00
N MET A 50 -12.62 -20.05 6.83
CA MET A 50 -12.49 -18.72 7.46
C MET A 50 -12.43 -18.80 8.99
N ALA A 51 -13.19 -19.70 9.62
CA ALA A 51 -13.18 -19.87 11.07
C ALA A 51 -11.80 -20.30 11.59
N ILE A 52 -11.10 -21.19 10.88
CA ILE A 52 -9.73 -21.62 11.19
C ILE A 52 -8.75 -20.43 11.10
N PHE A 53 -8.90 -19.59 10.08
CA PHE A 53 -7.99 -18.46 9.85
C PHE A 53 -8.36 -17.18 10.62
N LYS A 54 -9.54 -17.10 11.23
CA LYS A 54 -10.04 -15.91 11.94
C LYS A 54 -9.05 -15.34 12.97
N PRO A 55 -8.37 -16.14 13.82
CA PRO A 55 -7.38 -15.60 14.77
C PRO A 55 -6.21 -14.92 14.05
N LEU A 56 -5.76 -15.47 12.92
CA LEU A 56 -4.68 -14.91 12.11
C LEU A 56 -5.13 -13.60 11.44
N VAL A 57 -6.34 -13.57 10.88
CA VAL A 57 -6.93 -12.36 10.28
C VAL A 57 -7.07 -11.25 11.31
N SER A 58 -7.58 -11.57 12.50
CA SER A 58 -7.73 -10.61 13.60
C SER A 58 -6.38 -10.10 14.11
N ALA A 59 -5.36 -10.97 14.18
CA ALA A 59 -4.01 -10.56 14.59
C ALA A 59 -3.39 -9.62 13.56
N ALA A 60 -3.60 -9.88 12.27
CA ALA A 60 -3.11 -9.06 11.16
C ALA A 60 -3.75 -7.65 11.13
N ASP A 61 -4.97 -7.49 11.64
CA ASP A 61 -5.70 -6.20 11.72
C ASP A 61 -5.32 -5.33 12.94
N SER A 62 -4.34 -5.77 13.75
CA SER A 62 -3.90 -5.06 14.96
C SER A 62 -2.85 -3.99 14.65
N LEU A 63 -2.82 -2.90 15.44
CA LEU A 63 -1.81 -1.84 15.27
C LEU A 63 -0.36 -2.36 15.31
N PRO A 64 0.05 -3.28 16.22
CA PRO A 64 1.39 -3.87 16.19
C PRO A 64 1.70 -4.60 14.88
N ALA A 65 0.73 -5.33 14.31
CA ALA A 65 0.90 -6.01 13.03
C ALA A 65 1.05 -5.02 11.87
N ILE A 66 0.25 -3.94 11.87
CA ILE A 66 0.37 -2.84 10.90
C ILE A 66 1.78 -2.22 10.99
N LEU A 67 2.24 -1.86 12.19
CA LEU A 67 3.54 -1.24 12.39
C LEU A 67 4.69 -2.17 11.98
N LEU A 68 4.58 -3.47 12.26
CA LEU A 68 5.56 -4.46 11.82
C LEU A 68 5.60 -4.57 10.28
N ALA A 69 4.44 -4.61 9.63
CA ALA A 69 4.35 -4.65 8.17
C ALA A 69 4.95 -3.39 7.53
N VAL A 70 4.66 -2.21 8.08
CA VAL A 70 5.25 -0.93 7.66
C VAL A 70 6.77 -0.97 7.84
N LEU A 71 7.26 -1.39 9.00
CA LEU A 71 8.70 -1.47 9.28
C LEU A 71 9.42 -2.39 8.29
N ILE A 72 8.92 -3.61 8.08
CA ILE A 72 9.52 -4.57 7.13
C ILE A 72 9.51 -4.01 5.72
N GLY A 73 8.38 -3.44 5.26
CA GLY A 73 8.26 -2.87 3.93
C GLY A 73 9.26 -1.75 3.66
N HIS A 74 9.50 -0.88 4.64
CA HIS A 74 10.43 0.24 4.49
C HIS A 74 11.90 -0.17 4.69
N LEU A 75 12.20 -1.17 5.51
CA LEU A 75 13.53 -1.77 5.59
C LEU A 75 13.96 -2.41 4.26
N LEU A 76 13.05 -3.13 3.60
CA LEU A 76 13.28 -3.70 2.28
C LEU A 76 13.57 -2.61 1.24
N TRP A 77 12.78 -1.54 1.24
CA TRP A 77 13.01 -0.38 0.36
C TRP A 77 14.35 0.30 0.61
N PHE A 78 14.74 0.45 1.88
CA PHE A 78 16.05 0.99 2.22
C PHE A 78 17.19 0.11 1.70
N ALA A 79 17.00 -1.21 1.67
CA ALA A 79 17.92 -2.18 1.07
C ALA A 79 17.81 -2.30 -0.47
N GLY A 80 16.98 -1.50 -1.13
CA GLY A 80 16.81 -1.50 -2.59
C GLY A 80 15.83 -2.55 -3.14
N ILE A 81 15.09 -3.23 -2.27
CA ILE A 81 14.04 -4.19 -2.65
C ILE A 81 12.69 -3.48 -2.59
N HIS A 82 11.81 -3.70 -3.57
CA HIS A 82 10.49 -3.07 -3.61
C HIS A 82 9.54 -3.60 -2.51
N GLY A 83 9.76 -3.19 -1.26
CA GLY A 83 9.15 -3.78 -0.07
C GLY A 83 7.62 -3.67 -0.03
N ALA A 84 7.05 -2.60 -0.61
CA ALA A 84 5.61 -2.44 -0.72
C ALA A 84 4.95 -3.58 -1.52
N ALA A 85 5.61 -4.10 -2.56
CA ALA A 85 5.07 -5.17 -3.40
C ALA A 85 5.13 -6.53 -2.66
N ILE A 86 6.22 -6.78 -1.92
CA ILE A 86 6.36 -7.99 -1.11
C ILE A 86 5.32 -8.02 0.01
N VAL A 87 5.22 -6.94 0.78
CA VAL A 87 4.30 -6.86 1.93
C VAL A 87 2.84 -6.88 1.48
N SER A 88 2.46 -6.11 0.45
CA SER A 88 1.09 -6.13 -0.08
C SER A 88 0.71 -7.50 -0.64
N GLY A 89 1.61 -8.17 -1.37
CA GLY A 89 1.36 -9.51 -1.88
C GLY A 89 1.04 -10.53 -0.78
N MET A 90 1.70 -10.42 0.37
CA MET A 90 1.42 -11.27 1.54
C MET A 90 0.11 -10.89 2.24
N LEU A 91 -0.22 -9.59 2.29
CA LEU A 91 -1.38 -9.07 3.02
C LEU A 91 -2.68 -9.05 2.22
N GLN A 92 -2.62 -9.21 0.89
CA GLN A 92 -3.77 -9.04 0.00
C GLN A 92 -4.98 -9.89 0.40
N MET A 93 -4.75 -11.17 0.75
CA MET A 93 -5.85 -12.05 1.17
C MET A 93 -6.53 -11.57 2.46
N PHE A 94 -5.75 -11.03 3.40
CA PHE A 94 -6.28 -10.46 4.65
C PHE A 94 -7.07 -9.18 4.38
N TRP A 95 -6.55 -8.31 3.52
CA TRP A 95 -7.23 -7.08 3.14
C TRP A 95 -8.56 -7.33 2.42
N LEU A 96 -8.61 -8.27 1.48
CA LEU A 96 -9.85 -8.64 0.80
C LEU A 96 -10.87 -9.27 1.76
N THR A 97 -10.41 -10.09 2.70
CA THR A 97 -11.25 -10.69 3.73
C THR A 97 -11.85 -9.62 4.66
N ASN A 98 -11.03 -8.68 5.13
CA ASN A 98 -11.47 -7.55 5.97
C ASN A 98 -12.45 -6.63 5.23
N LEU A 99 -12.17 -6.35 3.95
CA LEU A 99 -13.06 -5.55 3.11
C LEU A 99 -14.43 -6.21 2.95
N GLY A 100 -14.47 -7.52 2.68
CA GLY A 100 -15.72 -8.26 2.57
C GLY A 100 -16.55 -8.23 3.86
N MET A 101 -15.89 -8.36 5.02
CA MET A 101 -16.55 -8.25 6.32
C MET A 101 -17.09 -6.83 6.59
N ASN A 102 -16.36 -5.78 6.21
CA ASN A 102 -16.85 -4.40 6.28
C ASN A 102 -18.05 -4.16 5.35
N GLN A 103 -18.01 -4.67 4.12
CA GLN A 103 -19.11 -4.55 3.17
C GLN A 103 -20.37 -5.27 3.65
N GLN A 104 -20.22 -6.45 4.24
CA GLN A 104 -21.33 -7.19 4.84
C GLN A 104 -21.94 -6.43 6.02
N ALA A 105 -21.11 -5.90 6.92
CA ALA A 105 -21.57 -5.07 8.03
C ALA A 105 -22.30 -3.81 7.53
N LEU A 106 -21.76 -3.14 6.51
CA LEU A 106 -22.38 -1.97 5.89
C LEU A 106 -23.77 -2.31 5.32
N ALA A 107 -23.90 -3.42 4.60
CA ALA A 107 -25.18 -3.85 4.02
C ALA A 107 -26.24 -4.16 5.09
N GLN A 108 -25.82 -4.49 6.31
CA GLN A 108 -26.68 -4.76 7.46
C GLN A 108 -26.91 -3.52 8.34
N GLY A 109 -26.31 -2.37 8.01
CA GLY A 109 -26.33 -1.17 8.85
C GLY A 109 -25.58 -1.33 10.18
N ALA A 110 -24.67 -2.31 10.27
CA ALA A 110 -23.89 -2.61 11.46
C ALA A 110 -22.55 -1.83 11.48
N PRO A 111 -21.93 -1.64 12.66
CA PRO A 111 -20.60 -1.04 12.76
C PRO A 111 -19.55 -1.81 11.95
N LEU A 112 -18.72 -1.09 11.21
CA LEU A 112 -17.66 -1.68 10.38
C LEU A 112 -16.57 -2.28 11.28
N PRO A 113 -16.27 -3.58 11.24
CA PRO A 113 -15.38 -4.23 12.20
C PRO A 113 -13.88 -3.98 11.98
N HIS A 114 -13.41 -3.79 10.75
CA HIS A 114 -11.99 -3.82 10.40
C HIS A 114 -11.41 -2.48 9.93
N ILE A 115 -10.12 -2.25 10.19
CA ILE A 115 -9.40 -1.01 9.88
C ILE A 115 -8.34 -1.23 8.78
N PHE A 116 -7.55 -2.29 8.89
CA PHE A 116 -6.40 -2.51 8.02
C PHE A 116 -6.77 -3.22 6.73
N MET A 117 -6.76 -2.44 5.65
CA MET A 117 -7.06 -2.84 4.28
C MET A 117 -6.11 -2.10 3.31
N GLU A 118 -6.11 -2.49 2.03
CA GLU A 118 -5.24 -1.90 1.01
C GLU A 118 -5.33 -0.37 0.94
N ALA A 119 -6.55 0.18 0.94
CA ALA A 119 -6.75 1.63 0.92
C ALA A 119 -6.23 2.34 2.19
N PHE A 120 -6.23 1.67 3.35
CA PHE A 120 -5.64 2.20 4.58
C PHE A 120 -4.13 2.37 4.40
N TRP A 121 -3.46 1.34 3.89
CA TRP A 121 -2.04 1.37 3.57
C TRP A 121 -1.73 2.49 2.56
N THR A 122 -2.38 2.46 1.41
CA THR A 122 -2.04 3.32 0.28
C THR A 122 -2.31 4.80 0.56
N PHE A 123 -3.51 5.15 1.05
CA PHE A 123 -3.91 6.56 1.12
C PHE A 123 -3.62 7.24 2.45
N PHE A 124 -3.30 6.48 3.50
CA PHE A 124 -3.04 7.05 4.81
C PHE A 124 -1.63 6.76 5.32
N ILE A 125 -1.09 5.55 5.13
CA ILE A 125 0.28 5.24 5.60
C ILE A 125 1.31 5.85 4.65
N VAL A 126 1.28 5.45 3.38
CA VAL A 126 2.32 5.75 2.40
C VAL A 126 1.90 6.90 1.45
N VAL A 127 1.47 8.02 2.04
CA VAL A 127 1.00 9.19 1.28
C VAL A 127 2.10 9.71 0.36
N GLY A 128 1.84 9.66 -0.94
CA GLY A 128 2.81 10.04 -1.95
C GLY A 128 3.85 8.99 -2.28
N GLY A 129 3.60 7.73 -1.95
CA GLY A 129 4.46 6.58 -2.19
C GLY A 129 5.22 6.12 -0.95
N SER A 130 6.11 5.14 -1.14
CA SER A 130 6.89 4.51 -0.06
C SER A 130 7.65 5.55 0.77
N GLY A 131 7.57 5.48 2.09
CA GLY A 131 8.15 6.45 3.02
C GLY A 131 7.27 7.66 3.32
N ALA A 132 6.04 7.72 2.79
CA ALA A 132 5.17 8.90 2.89
C ALA A 132 5.84 10.17 2.32
N THR A 133 6.44 10.03 1.14
CA THR A 133 7.34 11.04 0.54
C THR A 133 6.65 12.31 0.07
N MET A 134 5.31 12.40 0.09
CA MET A 134 4.62 13.64 -0.26
C MET A 134 5.14 14.83 0.56
N GLY A 135 5.36 14.62 1.86
CA GLY A 135 5.92 15.65 2.73
C GLY A 135 7.31 16.12 2.31
N LEU A 136 8.15 15.19 1.87
CA LEU A 136 9.50 15.46 1.37
C LEU A 136 9.48 16.23 0.04
N VAL A 137 8.56 15.88 -0.86
CA VAL A 137 8.35 16.62 -2.12
C VAL A 137 8.01 18.08 -1.84
N PHE A 138 7.16 18.37 -0.84
CA PHE A 138 6.88 19.75 -0.44
C PHE A 138 8.13 20.48 0.07
N CYS A 139 9.03 19.80 0.78
CA CYS A 139 10.31 20.38 1.16
C CYS A 139 11.19 20.70 -0.06
N TYR A 140 11.27 19.79 -1.03
CA TYR A 140 12.08 19.95 -2.24
C TYR A 140 11.64 21.11 -3.12
N LEU A 141 10.33 21.32 -3.28
CA LEU A 141 9.80 22.45 -4.05
C LEU A 141 10.28 23.81 -3.50
N ARG A 142 10.60 23.89 -2.21
CA ARG A 142 11.12 25.09 -1.54
C ARG A 142 12.62 25.04 -1.27
N SER A 143 13.32 24.05 -1.81
CA SER A 143 14.75 23.89 -1.60
C SER A 143 15.55 25.02 -2.27
N ARG A 144 16.70 25.36 -1.69
CA ARG A 144 17.71 26.27 -2.25
C ARG A 144 18.58 25.57 -3.31
N SER A 145 18.85 24.28 -3.16
CA SER A 145 19.58 23.49 -4.18
C SER A 145 18.75 23.41 -5.45
N ALA A 146 19.39 23.66 -6.59
CA ALA A 146 18.76 23.55 -7.89
C ALA A 146 18.38 22.10 -8.21
N HIS A 147 19.23 21.15 -7.83
CA HIS A 147 19.02 19.71 -8.01
C HIS A 147 17.78 19.22 -7.24
N LEU A 148 17.68 19.50 -5.94
CA LEU A 148 16.51 19.11 -5.14
C LEU A 148 15.22 19.77 -5.65
N ARG A 149 15.27 21.04 -6.03
CA ARG A 149 14.10 21.75 -6.58
C ARG A 149 13.64 21.14 -7.90
N SER A 150 14.56 20.66 -8.73
CA SER A 150 14.26 19.95 -9.97
C SER A 150 13.51 18.64 -9.67
N ILE A 151 14.02 17.84 -8.73
CA ILE A 151 13.37 16.60 -8.28
C ILE A 151 11.96 16.90 -7.77
N GLY A 152 11.80 17.88 -6.88
CA GLY A 152 10.48 18.26 -6.35
C GLY A 152 9.46 18.59 -7.44
N ARG A 153 9.86 19.31 -8.49
CA ARG A 153 8.98 19.65 -9.63
C ARG A 153 8.62 18.44 -10.47
N LEU A 154 9.59 17.55 -10.72
CA LEU A 154 9.37 16.31 -11.48
C LEU A 154 8.53 15.28 -10.70
N SER A 155 8.60 15.31 -9.37
CA SER A 155 7.94 14.33 -8.50
C SER A 155 6.54 14.73 -8.05
N VAL A 156 6.18 16.02 -7.99
CA VAL A 156 4.90 16.45 -7.39
C VAL A 156 3.67 15.81 -8.03
N VAL A 157 3.63 15.70 -9.35
CA VAL A 157 2.52 15.08 -10.05
C VAL A 157 2.52 13.57 -9.82
N PRO A 158 3.59 12.79 -10.11
CA PRO A 158 3.65 11.36 -9.80
C PRO A 158 3.28 11.04 -8.34
N SER A 159 3.82 11.80 -7.39
CA SER A 159 3.56 11.57 -5.98
C SER A 159 2.10 11.81 -5.61
N LEU A 160 1.37 12.69 -6.31
CA LEU A 160 -0.07 12.85 -6.05
C LEU A 160 -0.82 11.54 -6.31
N PHE A 161 -0.36 10.75 -7.30
CA PHE A 161 -0.86 9.43 -7.68
C PHE A 161 -0.08 8.30 -6.98
N ASN A 162 0.59 8.59 -5.86
CA ASN A 162 1.37 7.64 -5.04
C ASN A 162 2.55 6.97 -5.77
N ILE A 163 3.05 7.57 -6.86
CA ILE A 163 4.23 7.14 -7.62
C ILE A 163 5.42 7.99 -7.18
N ASN A 164 6.49 7.38 -6.68
CA ASN A 164 7.57 8.11 -6.00
C ASN A 164 9.00 7.68 -6.35
N GLU A 165 9.15 6.85 -7.37
CA GLU A 165 10.43 6.45 -7.95
C GLU A 165 11.32 7.67 -8.29
N PRO A 166 10.79 8.79 -8.83
CA PRO A 166 11.60 9.99 -9.04
C PRO A 166 12.20 10.57 -7.75
N VAL A 167 11.55 10.39 -6.59
CA VAL A 167 12.05 10.83 -5.29
C VAL A 167 13.06 9.82 -4.73
N ILE A 168 12.69 8.54 -4.74
CA ILE A 168 13.49 7.44 -4.19
C ILE A 168 14.84 7.34 -4.89
N PHE A 169 14.85 7.39 -6.23
CA PHE A 169 16.07 7.25 -7.02
C PHE A 169 16.71 8.58 -7.36
N GLY A 170 15.94 9.67 -7.44
CA GLY A 170 16.49 11.00 -7.72
C GLY A 170 17.26 11.61 -6.55
N THR A 171 16.81 11.40 -5.31
CA THR A 171 17.51 11.88 -4.10
C THR A 171 18.32 10.78 -3.38
N PRO A 172 18.79 9.80 -4.16
CA PRO A 172 19.07 8.41 -3.75
C PRO A 172 18.72 8.11 -2.29
N ILE A 173 17.43 7.93 -1.98
CA ILE A 173 16.97 7.61 -0.62
C ILE A 173 17.41 6.19 -0.23
N VAL A 174 17.45 5.29 -1.21
CA VAL A 174 17.95 3.91 -1.05
C VAL A 174 19.38 3.96 -0.52
N MET A 175 19.63 3.25 0.58
CA MET A 175 20.91 3.18 1.28
C MET A 175 21.49 4.53 1.77
N ASN A 176 20.72 5.62 1.78
CA ASN A 176 21.18 6.91 2.29
C ASN A 176 20.88 7.06 3.79
N PRO A 177 21.90 7.08 4.66
CA PRO A 177 21.70 7.10 6.11
C PRO A 177 21.02 8.38 6.62
N VAL A 178 21.10 9.50 5.88
CA VAL A 178 20.41 10.75 6.24
C VAL A 178 18.90 10.56 6.20
N PHE A 179 18.40 9.80 5.22
CA PHE A 179 16.97 9.58 5.04
C PHE A 179 16.46 8.30 5.71
N PHE A 180 17.33 7.44 6.26
CA PHE A 180 16.93 6.20 6.93
C PHE A 180 15.85 6.43 8.00
N ILE A 181 16.12 7.34 8.95
CA ILE A 181 15.21 7.62 10.06
C ILE A 181 13.85 8.15 9.58
N PRO A 182 13.77 9.24 8.80
CA PRO A 182 12.46 9.78 8.39
C PRO A 182 11.71 8.84 7.45
N PHE A 183 12.41 8.05 6.62
CA PHE A 183 11.79 7.07 5.72
C PHE A 183 11.09 5.93 6.44
N LEU A 184 11.58 5.52 7.62
CA LEU A 184 10.91 4.55 8.48
C LEU A 184 9.86 5.23 9.37
N LEU A 185 10.19 6.39 9.95
CA LEU A 185 9.39 7.03 10.98
C LEU A 185 8.11 7.68 10.43
N ALA A 186 8.17 8.38 9.31
CA ALA A 186 7.01 9.06 8.72
C ALA A 186 5.81 8.12 8.45
N PRO A 187 5.97 6.98 7.75
CA PRO A 187 4.86 6.06 7.52
C PRO A 187 4.39 5.38 8.82
N MET A 188 5.28 5.11 9.78
CA MET A 188 4.89 4.58 11.08
C MET A 188 4.01 5.55 11.88
N VAL A 189 4.39 6.83 11.93
CA VAL A 189 3.59 7.87 12.59
C VAL A 189 2.24 8.02 11.88
N ASN A 190 2.25 8.03 10.55
CA ASN A 190 1.01 8.09 9.77
C ASN A 190 0.08 6.90 10.06
N ALA A 191 0.64 5.68 10.17
CA ALA A 191 -0.13 4.49 10.52
C ALA A 191 -0.81 4.63 11.90
N VAL A 192 -0.10 5.13 12.92
CA VAL A 192 -0.68 5.36 14.25
C VAL A 192 -1.80 6.40 14.20
N LEU A 193 -1.56 7.54 13.53
CA LEU A 193 -2.54 8.63 13.44
C LEU A 193 -3.80 8.19 12.68
N ALA A 194 -3.64 7.52 11.55
CA ALA A 194 -4.75 7.03 10.75
C ALA A 194 -5.53 5.91 11.48
N TRP A 195 -4.82 4.99 12.13
CA TRP A 195 -5.44 3.94 12.92
C TRP A 195 -6.25 4.53 14.07
N ALA A 196 -5.69 5.51 14.80
CA ALA A 196 -6.38 6.20 15.88
C ALA A 196 -7.62 6.94 15.37
N ALA A 197 -7.53 7.62 14.22
CA ALA A 197 -8.66 8.32 13.62
C ALA A 197 -9.82 7.37 13.25
N MET A 198 -9.52 6.18 12.72
CA MET A 198 -10.55 5.16 12.43
C MET A 198 -11.04 4.43 13.69
N LYS A 199 -10.18 4.24 14.69
CA LYS A 199 -10.53 3.54 15.94
C LYS A 199 -11.41 4.39 16.86
N LEU A 200 -11.22 5.71 16.83
CA LEU A 200 -12.00 6.70 17.57
C LEU A 200 -13.21 7.21 16.76
N ASP A 201 -13.48 6.61 15.60
CA ASP A 201 -14.58 6.97 14.68
C ASP A 201 -14.58 8.46 14.25
N LEU A 202 -13.41 9.10 14.22
CA LEU A 202 -13.23 10.46 13.67
C LEU A 202 -13.46 10.48 12.16
N ILE A 203 -13.15 9.37 11.50
CA ILE A 203 -13.41 9.08 10.09
C ILE A 203 -14.02 7.68 9.95
N GLY A 204 -14.67 7.41 8.82
CA GLY A 204 -15.18 6.07 8.49
C GLY A 204 -14.07 5.02 8.34
N ARG A 205 -14.47 3.79 7.96
CA ARG A 205 -13.55 2.70 7.60
C ARG A 205 -13.71 2.33 6.14
N VAL A 206 -12.72 1.64 5.57
CA VAL A 206 -12.73 1.29 4.16
C VAL A 206 -13.88 0.33 3.83
N ILE A 207 -14.62 0.65 2.77
CA ILE A 207 -15.78 -0.11 2.26
C ILE A 207 -15.72 -0.40 0.76
N SER A 208 -14.79 0.21 0.02
CA SER A 208 -14.63 -0.02 -1.42
C SER A 208 -13.17 -0.20 -1.83
N VAL A 209 -12.97 -0.96 -2.92
CA VAL A 209 -11.68 -1.01 -3.61
C VAL A 209 -11.50 0.28 -4.40
N VAL A 210 -10.31 0.86 -4.32
CA VAL A 210 -9.92 2.07 -5.05
C VAL A 210 -8.55 1.81 -5.67
N PRO A 211 -8.33 2.15 -6.95
CA PRO A 211 -7.01 2.02 -7.56
C PRO A 211 -5.96 2.76 -6.74
N TRP A 212 -4.83 2.11 -6.42
CA TRP A 212 -3.79 2.70 -5.58
C TRP A 212 -3.18 3.98 -6.18
N THR A 213 -3.28 4.15 -7.50
CA THR A 213 -2.87 5.35 -8.23
C THR A 213 -3.85 6.50 -8.12
N ALA A 214 -5.03 6.35 -7.51
CA ALA A 214 -5.95 7.46 -7.32
C ALA A 214 -5.28 8.59 -6.50
N PRO A 215 -5.51 9.88 -6.84
CA PRO A 215 -4.95 10.98 -6.08
C PRO A 215 -5.28 10.85 -4.59
N ALA A 216 -4.26 10.80 -3.71
CA ALA A 216 -4.43 10.27 -2.36
C ALA A 216 -5.61 10.87 -1.55
N PRO A 217 -5.87 12.20 -1.54
CA PRO A 217 -7.03 12.77 -0.85
C PRO A 217 -8.37 12.28 -1.41
N ILE A 218 -8.47 12.13 -2.74
CA ILE A 218 -9.66 11.62 -3.43
C ILE A 218 -9.81 10.13 -3.16
N GLY A 219 -8.71 9.37 -3.25
CA GLY A 219 -8.69 7.94 -3.01
C GLY A 219 -9.11 7.59 -1.58
N GLY A 220 -8.62 8.34 -0.59
CA GLY A 220 -8.99 8.17 0.82
C GLY A 220 -10.47 8.45 1.09
N ALA A 221 -11.03 9.52 0.52
CA ALA A 221 -12.48 9.81 0.64
C ALA A 221 -13.32 8.75 -0.07
N TRP A 222 -12.96 8.39 -1.30
CA TRP A 222 -13.67 7.39 -2.10
C TRP A 222 -13.70 6.04 -1.38
N ALA A 223 -12.57 5.57 -0.83
CA ALA A 223 -12.47 4.31 -0.12
C ALA A 223 -13.42 4.19 1.09
N LEU A 224 -13.78 5.33 1.70
CA LEU A 224 -14.65 5.44 2.86
C LEU A 224 -16.09 5.88 2.49
N GLY A 225 -16.48 5.77 1.22
CA GLY A 225 -17.83 6.15 0.77
C GLY A 225 -18.03 7.66 0.62
N TRP A 226 -17.00 8.37 0.14
CA TRP A 226 -16.95 9.83 -0.01
C TRP A 226 -16.94 10.61 1.31
N ASP A 227 -16.35 10.03 2.36
CA ASP A 227 -16.11 10.75 3.61
C ASP A 227 -15.01 11.81 3.44
N PHE A 228 -15.39 13.08 3.29
CA PHE A 228 -14.45 14.20 3.12
C PHE A 228 -13.49 14.39 4.29
N ARG A 229 -13.83 13.91 5.49
CA ARG A 229 -12.92 13.96 6.66
C ARG A 229 -11.67 13.12 6.40
N ALA A 230 -11.79 12.05 5.62
CA ALA A 230 -10.68 11.23 5.17
C ALA A 230 -9.71 12.03 4.29
N ALA A 231 -10.23 12.80 3.31
CA ALA A 231 -9.40 13.65 2.46
C ALA A 231 -8.61 14.69 3.27
N VAL A 232 -9.26 15.30 4.28
CA VAL A 232 -8.60 16.22 5.21
C VAL A 232 -7.49 15.51 5.99
N LEU A 233 -7.75 14.30 6.48
CA LEU A 233 -6.73 13.51 7.17
C LEU A 233 -5.53 13.21 6.28
N VAL A 234 -5.72 12.85 5.01
CA VAL A 234 -4.60 12.63 4.06
C VAL A 234 -3.70 13.87 3.95
N ILE A 235 -4.30 15.07 3.88
CA ILE A 235 -3.54 16.32 3.84
C ILE A 235 -2.76 16.53 5.14
N VAL A 236 -3.40 16.29 6.29
CA VAL A 236 -2.74 16.36 7.61
C VAL A 236 -1.56 15.39 7.69
N LEU A 237 -1.72 14.16 7.24
CA LEU A 237 -0.67 13.14 7.22
C LEU A 237 0.50 13.55 6.32
N ALA A 238 0.23 14.14 5.14
CA ALA A 238 1.29 14.70 4.29
C ALA A 238 2.06 15.84 4.99
N CYS A 239 1.37 16.71 5.73
CA CYS A 239 2.01 17.75 6.54
C CYS A 239 2.85 17.18 7.69
N VAL A 240 2.35 16.15 8.38
CA VAL A 240 3.10 15.43 9.43
C VAL A 240 4.37 14.83 8.85
N SER A 241 4.28 14.17 7.69
CA SER A 241 5.46 13.65 6.99
C SER A 241 6.43 14.78 6.64
N ALA A 242 5.96 15.95 6.18
CA ALA A 242 6.82 17.10 5.90
C ALA A 242 7.59 17.56 7.14
N ILE A 243 6.91 17.63 8.31
CA ILE A 243 7.54 18.00 9.59
C ILE A 243 8.63 16.99 9.98
N ILE A 244 8.35 15.69 9.83
CA ILE A 244 9.31 14.61 10.15
C ILE A 244 10.52 14.67 9.22
N TYR A 245 10.32 14.89 7.91
CA TYR A 245 11.38 14.96 6.93
C TYR A 245 12.21 16.24 7.01
N PHE A 246 11.62 17.36 7.44
CA PHE A 246 12.24 18.68 7.40
C PHE A 246 13.66 18.77 7.98
N PRO A 247 13.96 18.27 9.20
CA PRO A 247 15.31 18.35 9.74
C PRO A 247 16.34 17.58 8.89
N PHE A 248 15.99 16.39 8.41
CA PHE A 248 16.87 15.56 7.58
C PHE A 248 17.06 16.14 6.19
N PHE A 249 15.99 16.67 5.61
CA PHE A 249 16.04 17.45 4.38
C PHE A 249 17.02 18.62 4.51
N LYS A 250 17.00 19.36 5.63
CA LYS A 250 17.92 20.50 5.83
C LYS A 250 19.39 20.08 5.94
N VAL A 251 19.66 18.93 6.55
CA VAL A 251 21.02 18.35 6.57
C VAL A 251 21.47 18.01 5.16
N TYR A 252 20.64 17.30 4.40
CA TYR A 252 20.96 16.89 3.03
C TYR A 252 21.09 18.09 2.07
N GLU A 253 20.19 19.06 2.16
CA GLU A 253 20.25 20.31 1.38
C GLU A 253 21.56 21.05 1.62
N LYS A 254 22.03 21.11 2.86
CA LYS A 254 23.32 21.76 3.19
C LYS A 254 24.50 21.02 2.58
N GLN A 255 24.49 19.68 2.59
CA GLN A 255 25.55 18.87 1.97
C GLN A 255 25.62 19.12 0.47
N LEU A 256 24.46 19.15 -0.19
CA LEU A 256 24.39 19.32 -1.63
C LEU A 256 24.78 20.74 -2.07
N LEU A 257 24.38 21.78 -1.33
CA LEU A 257 24.82 23.15 -1.60
C LEU A 257 26.34 23.33 -1.45
N ALA A 258 26.97 22.62 -0.51
CA ALA A 258 28.42 22.63 -0.36
C ALA A 258 29.10 21.95 -1.56
N GLN A 259 28.57 20.83 -2.03
CA GLN A 259 29.06 20.13 -3.22
C GLN A 259 28.91 21.00 -4.48
N GLU A 260 27.73 21.61 -4.68
CA GLU A 260 27.45 22.52 -5.80
C GLU A 260 28.43 23.72 -5.81
N ALA A 261 28.81 24.24 -4.64
CA ALA A 261 29.79 25.33 -4.52
C ALA A 261 31.22 24.87 -4.84
N GLU A 262 31.66 23.72 -4.31
CA GLU A 262 32.98 23.16 -4.61
C GLU A 262 33.14 22.82 -6.10
N GLU A 263 32.09 22.32 -6.76
CA GLU A 263 32.09 22.05 -8.20
C GLU A 263 32.18 23.32 -9.03
N ALA A 264 31.48 24.39 -8.63
CA ALA A 264 31.55 25.68 -9.30
C ALA A 264 32.97 26.31 -9.20
N GLU A 265 33.58 26.26 -8.02
CA GLU A 265 34.96 26.73 -7.83
C GLU A 265 35.98 25.96 -8.68
N ARG A 266 35.82 24.63 -8.79
CA ARG A 266 36.68 23.80 -9.65
C ARG A 266 36.51 24.14 -11.13
N ALA A 267 35.28 24.30 -11.60
CA ALA A 267 35.00 24.67 -12.99
C ALA A 267 35.59 26.04 -13.36
N GLU A 268 35.53 27.01 -12.44
CA GLU A 268 36.18 28.32 -12.63
C GLU A 268 37.71 28.18 -12.72
N GLN A 269 38.34 27.39 -11.84
CA GLN A 269 39.78 27.14 -11.88
C GLN A 269 40.24 26.45 -13.17
N GLU A 270 39.49 25.44 -13.65
CA GLU A 270 39.79 24.76 -14.91
C GLU A 270 39.67 25.71 -16.11
N SER A 271 38.64 26.58 -16.12
CA SER A 271 38.46 27.59 -17.17
C SER A 271 39.59 28.63 -17.21
N GLN A 272 40.13 29.00 -16.05
CA GLN A 272 41.28 29.92 -15.95
C GLN A 272 42.61 29.26 -16.33
N GLN A 273 42.74 27.94 -16.20
CA GLN A 273 43.94 27.20 -16.62
C GLN A 273 43.96 26.88 -18.13
N THR A 274 42.79 26.88 -18.79
CA THR A 274 42.67 26.64 -20.24
C THR A 274 42.60 27.90 -21.09
N ALA A 275 42.47 29.09 -20.47
CA ALA A 275 42.52 30.40 -21.11
C ALA A 275 43.94 30.98 -21.13
#